data_AF-A0A8J8E8F7-F1
#
_entry.id   AF-A0A8J8E8F7-F1
#
_cell.length_a   1.000
_cell.length_b   1.000
_cell.length_c   1.000
_cell.angle_alpha   90.00
_cell.angle_beta   90.00
_cell.angle_gamma   90.00
#
_symmetry.space_group_name_H-M   'P 1'
#
loop_
_entity.id
_entity.type
_entity.pdbx_description
1 polymer ?
#
loop_
_entity_poly.entity_id
_entity_poly.type
_entity_poly.pdbx_seq_one_letter_code
_entity_poly.pdbx_strand_id
1 'polypeptide(L)'
;MAFGFEEILEEILKEGLFWAAWGRPSEVMPFLRGKLLGNGLNEKSKRQLEWLLDELEEFYKRVACCGRVEEKHVRAVKSFHRDIVSVIETDGA
;
A
#
# COMPACT_ATOMS: atom_id res chain seq x y z
N MET A 1 1.85 -6.17 19.39
CA MET A 1 1.54 -7.42 18.67
C MET A 1 1.19 -7.05 17.24
N ALA A 2 2.18 -6.95 16.35
CA ALA A 2 2.01 -6.46 14.97
C ALA A 2 2.01 -7.57 13.90
N PHE A 3 2.43 -8.79 14.26
CA PHE A 3 2.64 -9.91 13.33
C PHE A 3 1.49 -10.18 12.36
N GLY A 4 0.23 -10.13 12.82
CA GLY A 4 -0.92 -10.39 11.93
C GLY A 4 -1.25 -9.21 11.00
N PHE A 5 -0.95 -7.98 11.38
CA PHE A 5 -1.29 -6.81 10.56
C PHE A 5 -0.35 -6.66 9.36
N GLU A 6 0.94 -6.94 9.54
CA GLU A 6 1.93 -6.89 8.47
C GLU A 6 1.62 -7.91 7.37
N GLU A 7 1.31 -9.14 7.74
CA GLU A 7 0.95 -10.21 6.77
C GLU A 7 -0.36 -9.86 6.04
N ILE A 8 -1.37 -9.37 6.76
CA ILE A 8 -2.63 -8.92 6.16
C ILE A 8 -2.41 -7.75 5.21
N LEU A 9 -1.54 -6.79 5.56
CA LEU A 9 -1.22 -5.66 4.70
C LEU A 9 -0.54 -6.12 3.41
N GLU A 10 0.39 -7.07 3.46
CA GLU A 10 1.02 -7.61 2.26
C GLU A 10 -0.03 -8.20 1.30
N GLU A 11 -0.98 -8.97 1.83
CA GLU A 11 -2.05 -9.56 1.04
C GLU A 11 -3.01 -8.51 0.45
N ILE A 12 -3.38 -7.47 1.21
CA ILE A 12 -4.21 -6.37 0.68
C ILE A 12 -3.49 -5.64 -0.46
N LEU A 13 -2.19 -5.41 -0.34
CA LEU A 13 -1.41 -4.75 -1.40
C LEU A 13 -1.30 -5.64 -2.65
N LYS A 14 -1.11 -6.95 -2.48
CA LYS A 14 -1.16 -7.89 -3.61
C LYS A 14 -2.54 -7.91 -4.26
N GLU A 15 -3.61 -7.91 -3.47
CA GLU A 15 -4.97 -7.85 -4.00
C GLU A 15 -5.16 -6.56 -4.81
N GLY A 16 -4.73 -5.41 -4.29
CA GLY A 16 -4.72 -4.13 -5.00
C GLY A 16 -3.97 -4.18 -6.32
N LEU A 17 -2.85 -4.90 -6.39
CA LEU A 17 -2.12 -5.11 -7.63
C LEU A 17 -2.92 -5.91 -8.68
N PHE A 18 -3.67 -6.94 -8.26
CA PHE A 18 -4.55 -7.68 -9.16
C PHE A 18 -5.74 -6.85 -9.64
N TRP A 19 -6.39 -6.11 -8.72
CA TRP A 19 -7.44 -5.15 -9.07
C TRP A 19 -6.96 -4.09 -10.06
N ALA A 20 -5.75 -3.57 -9.85
CA ALA A 20 -5.10 -2.64 -10.76
C ALA A 20 -4.90 -3.25 -12.14
N ALA A 21 -4.38 -4.48 -12.24
CA ALA A 21 -4.23 -5.18 -13.51
C ALA A 21 -5.57 -5.42 -14.25
N TRP A 22 -6.69 -5.47 -13.53
CA TRP A 22 -8.04 -5.51 -14.10
C TRP A 22 -8.64 -4.13 -14.42
N GLY A 23 -7.85 -3.06 -14.35
CA GLY A 23 -8.30 -1.71 -14.68
C GLY A 23 -9.09 -1.03 -13.56
N ARG A 24 -9.04 -1.56 -12.33
CA ARG A 24 -9.74 -1.00 -11.14
C ARG A 24 -8.77 -0.57 -10.03
N PRO A 25 -7.73 0.24 -10.32
CA PRO A 25 -6.72 0.62 -9.33
C PRO A 25 -7.29 1.49 -8.18
N SER A 26 -8.42 2.17 -8.41
CA SER A 26 -9.04 3.08 -7.45
C SER A 26 -9.91 2.41 -6.38
N GLU A 27 -10.14 1.09 -6.44
CA GLU A 27 -11.02 0.42 -5.49
C GLU A 27 -10.35 0.08 -4.17
N VAL A 28 -9.05 -0.20 -4.22
CA VAL A 28 -8.30 -0.59 -3.02
C VAL A 28 -7.74 0.62 -2.28
N MET A 29 -7.50 1.74 -2.98
CA MET A 29 -6.93 2.95 -2.38
C MET A 29 -7.78 3.59 -1.27
N PRO A 30 -9.12 3.75 -1.41
CA PRO A 30 -9.95 4.31 -0.33
C PRO A 30 -9.91 3.46 0.94
N PHE A 31 -9.91 2.13 0.78
CA PHE A 31 -9.80 1.19 1.90
C PHE A 31 -8.43 1.31 2.59
N LEU A 32 -7.34 1.29 1.83
CA LEU A 32 -5.98 1.44 2.35
C LEU A 32 -5.80 2.78 3.09
N ARG A 33 -6.22 3.89 2.49
CA ARG A 33 -6.15 5.21 3.12
C ARG A 33 -6.96 5.25 4.42
N GLY A 34 -8.19 4.74 4.41
CA GLY A 34 -9.03 4.69 5.60
C GLY A 34 -8.43 3.84 6.73
N LYS A 35 -7.87 2.67 6.39
CA LYS A 35 -7.26 1.75 7.36
C LYS A 35 -5.93 2.24 7.93
N LEU A 36 -5.09 2.87 7.10
CA LEU A 36 -3.73 3.22 7.50
C LEU A 36 -3.67 4.63 8.12
N LEU A 37 -4.39 5.60 7.55
CA LEU A 37 -4.40 6.98 8.06
C LEU A 37 -5.32 7.18 9.26
N GLY A 38 -6.23 6.24 9.52
CA GLY A 38 -7.14 6.26 10.67
C GLY A 38 -6.50 5.86 12.00
N ASN A 39 -5.25 5.37 12.02
CA ASN A 39 -4.63 4.72 13.18
C ASN A 39 -4.05 5.66 14.25
N GLY A 40 -4.43 6.95 14.26
CA GLY A 40 -3.94 7.89 15.27
C GLY A 40 -2.44 8.22 15.15
N LEU A 41 -1.89 8.10 13.94
CA LEU A 41 -0.49 8.44 13.63
C LEU A 41 -0.20 9.91 13.93
N ASN A 42 1.04 10.21 14.31
CA ASN A 42 1.49 11.60 14.41
C ASN A 42 1.51 12.27 13.02
N GLU A 43 1.44 13.60 12.97
CA GLU A 43 1.34 14.36 11.71
C GLU A 43 2.50 14.11 10.73
N LYS A 44 3.70 13.81 11.23
CA LYS A 44 4.86 13.52 10.37
C LYS A 44 4.71 12.15 9.71
N SER A 45 4.42 11.12 10.50
CA SER A 45 4.21 9.75 10.00
C SER A 45 3.00 9.68 9.08
N LYS A 46 1.92 10.40 9.42
CA LYS A 46 0.74 10.52 8.59
C LYS A 46 1.05 11.10 7.21
N ARG A 47 1.79 12.23 7.14
CA ARG A 47 2.21 12.82 5.86
C ARG A 47 3.12 11.90 5.04
N GLN A 48 4.05 11.22 5.71
CA GLN A 48 4.94 10.27 5.04
C GLN A 48 4.15 9.08 4.47
N LEU A 49 3.17 8.59 5.22
CA LEU A 49 2.29 7.52 4.78
C LEU A 49 1.34 7.97 3.66
N GLU A 50 0.80 9.19 3.72
CA GLU A 50 0.02 9.79 2.62
C GLU A 50 0.83 9.80 1.32
N TRP A 51 2.08 10.26 1.39
CA TRP A 51 2.99 10.26 0.23
C TRP A 51 3.25 8.84 -0.31
N LEU A 52 3.49 7.86 0.55
CA LEU A 52 3.66 6.46 0.13
C LEU A 52 2.39 5.90 -0.56
N LEU A 53 1.22 6.28 -0.07
CA LEU A 53 -0.06 5.86 -0.66
C LEU A 53 -0.33 6.54 -2.00
N ASP A 54 0.08 7.80 -2.18
CA ASP A 54 0.02 8.48 -3.47
C ASP A 54 0.94 7.78 -4.51
N GLU A 55 2.16 7.43 -4.12
CA GLU A 55 3.09 6.69 -4.98
C GLU A 55 2.59 5.29 -5.33
N LEU A 56 1.96 4.61 -4.36
CA LEU A 56 1.33 3.30 -4.58
C LEU A 56 0.17 3.40 -5.58
N GLU A 57 -0.65 4.44 -5.47
CA GLU A 57 -1.75 4.69 -6.39
C GLU A 57 -1.26 4.91 -7.83
N GLU A 58 -0.21 5.72 -8.00
CA GLU A 58 0.41 5.95 -9.31
C GLU A 58 1.07 4.67 -9.86
N PHE A 59 1.64 3.84 -8.99
CA PHE A 59 2.12 2.51 -9.38
C PHE A 59 0.97 1.62 -9.88
N TYR A 60 -0.15 1.54 -9.17
CA TYR A 60 -1.32 0.77 -9.60
C TYR A 60 -1.91 1.29 -10.91
N LYS A 61 -2.01 2.60 -11.10
CA LYS A 61 -2.44 3.19 -12.39
C LYS A 61 -1.52 2.76 -13.54
N ARG A 62 -0.20 2.72 -13.33
CA ARG A 62 0.76 2.21 -14.33
C ARG A 62 0.55 0.73 -14.64
N VAL A 63 0.32 -0.10 -13.63
CA VAL A 63 0.02 -1.52 -13.83
C VAL A 63 -1.28 -1.72 -14.61
N ALA A 64 -2.30 -0.90 -14.34
CA ALA A 64 -3.56 -0.93 -15.07
C ALA A 64 -3.38 -0.70 -16.58
N CYS A 65 -2.46 0.18 -16.97
CA CYS A 65 -2.12 0.39 -18.38
C CYS A 65 -1.47 -0.85 -19.04
N CYS A 66 -0.80 -1.70 -18.27
CA CYS A 66 -0.17 -2.92 -18.78
C CYS A 66 -1.12 -4.13 -18.83
N GLY A 67 -2.24 -4.10 -18.09
CA GLY A 67 -3.25 -5.17 -18.06
C GLY A 67 -2.76 -6.53 -17.56
N ARG A 68 -1.57 -6.59 -16.95
CA ARG A 68 -0.95 -7.84 -16.47
C ARG A 68 -0.06 -7.62 -15.25
N VAL A 69 -0.03 -8.61 -14.37
CA VAL A 69 0.90 -8.67 -13.24
C VAL A 69 2.18 -9.37 -13.68
N GLU A 70 3.33 -8.75 -13.41
CA GLU A 70 4.67 -9.30 -13.66
C GLU A 70 5.43 -9.40 -12.33
N GLU A 71 6.47 -10.23 -12.28
CA GLU A 71 7.28 -10.41 -11.06
C GLU A 71 7.86 -9.09 -10.53
N LYS A 72 8.25 -8.18 -11.43
CA LYS A 72 8.69 -6.82 -11.09
C LYS A 72 7.63 -6.02 -10.33
N HIS A 73 6.33 -6.25 -10.62
CA HIS A 73 5.24 -5.57 -9.93
C HIS A 73 5.05 -6.12 -8.51
N VAL A 74 5.14 -7.44 -8.35
CA VAL A 74 5.09 -8.09 -7.03
C VAL A 74 6.26 -7.62 -6.16
N ARG A 75 7.46 -7.50 -6.75
CA ARG A 75 8.64 -7.00 -6.04
C ARG A 75 8.47 -5.55 -5.60
N ALA A 76 7.87 -4.70 -6.43
CA ALA A 76 7.56 -3.32 -6.07
C ALA A 76 6.56 -3.25 -4.91
N VAL A 77 5.49 -4.05 -4.94
CA VAL A 77 4.52 -4.16 -3.83
C VAL A 77 5.20 -4.54 -2.52
N LYS A 78 6.14 -5.49 -2.53
CA LYS A 78 6.90 -5.86 -1.32
C LYS A 78 7.77 -4.71 -0.79
N SER A 79 8.26 -3.83 -1.66
CA SER A 79 8.96 -2.63 -1.20
C SER A 79 8.00 -1.66 -0.52
N PHE A 80 6.85 -1.37 -1.15
CA PHE A 80 5.81 -0.52 -0.56
C PHE A 80 5.35 -1.06 0.79
N HIS A 81 5.14 -2.37 0.90
CA HIS A 81 4.80 -3.04 2.17
C HIS A 81 5.83 -2.71 3.26
N ARG A 82 7.11 -2.99 3.01
CA ARG A 82 8.19 -2.73 3.97
C ARG A 82 8.26 -1.25 4.36
N ASP A 83 8.13 -0.36 3.40
CA ASP A 83 8.25 1.09 3.63
C ASP A 83 7.04 1.62 4.44
N ILE A 84 5.83 1.11 4.19
CA ILE A 84 4.62 1.42 4.98
C ILE A 84 4.73 0.88 6.42
N VAL A 85 5.15 -0.38 6.58
CA VAL A 85 5.34 -1.00 7.90
C VAL A 85 6.36 -0.21 8.70
N SER A 86 7.49 0.15 8.10
CA SER A 86 8.53 0.94 8.76
C SER A 86 8.01 2.28 9.30
N VAL A 87 7.14 2.97 8.55
CA VAL A 87 6.53 4.23 9.00
C VAL A 87 5.61 4.01 10.20
N ILE A 88 4.79 2.97 10.17
CA ILE A 88 3.85 2.64 11.24
C ILE A 88 4.58 2.21 12.52
N GLU A 89 5.62 1.39 12.40
CA GLU A 89 6.43 0.94 13.54
C GLU A 89 7.21 2.08 14.19
N THR A 90 7.73 3.01 13.38
CA THR A 90 8.50 4.17 13.88
C THR A 90 7.60 5.18 14.61
N ASP A 91 6.31 5.27 14.26
CA ASP A 91 5.35 6.11 14.96
C ASP A 91 4.99 5.58 16.36
N GLY A 92 4.96 4.25 16.50
CA GLY A 92 4.67 3.55 17.76
C GLY A 92 5.87 3.37 18.69
N ALA A 93 7.06 3.81 18.29
CA ALA A 93 8.32 3.74 19.05
C ALA A 93 8.59 5.04 19.82
#